data_AF-A0AAQ3QZK2-F1
#
_entry.id   AF-A0AAQ3QZK2-F1
#
_cell.length_a   1.000
_cell.length_b   1.000
_cell.length_c   1.000
_cell.angle_alpha   90.00
_cell.angle_beta   90.00
_cell.angle_gamma   90.00
#
_symmetry.space_group_name_H-M   'P 1'
#
loop_
_entity.id
_entity.type
_entity.pdbx_description
1 polymer ?
#
loop_
_entity_poly.entity_id
_entity_poly.type
_entity_poly.pdbx_seq_one_letter_code
_entity_poly.pdbx_strand_id
1 'polypeptide(L)'
;MALARGLLSKIHIARQQLGLQDDVYRQKLQVMFGKGSARDLNLRQAEQLLTEFKRLGWQPQPSKRAAGKPHNFSQLPAEVQVIEAQLAEMRLPWSYADKIAKQMFGVAKVAWLKKPDQLTAILAALHVEQEKRYLLAEVDRLCQGLGIEHPEQAAGLEQLPKGWRRQRPILKALVETLQAAADSKRR
;
A
#
# COMPACT_ATOMS: atom_id res chain seq x y z
N MET A 1 -12.47 24.45 19.44
CA MET A 1 -11.74 24.16 18.18
C MET A 1 -12.72 23.58 17.18
N ALA A 2 -12.77 24.12 15.96
CA ALA A 2 -13.62 23.59 14.90
C ALA A 2 -13.13 22.23 14.43
N LEU A 3 -14.05 21.32 14.09
CA LEU A 3 -13.72 20.00 13.58
C LEU A 3 -12.92 20.09 12.27
N ALA A 4 -11.86 19.29 12.13
CA ALA A 4 -11.07 19.26 10.90
C ALA A 4 -11.94 18.89 9.68
N ARG A 5 -11.80 19.63 8.58
CA ARG A 5 -12.57 19.41 7.33
C ARG A 5 -12.56 17.97 6.83
N GLY A 6 -11.42 17.27 7.00
CA GLY A 6 -11.29 15.86 6.62
C GLY A 6 -12.16 14.92 7.44
N LEU A 7 -12.33 15.20 8.73
CA LEU A 7 -13.18 14.39 9.62
C LEU A 7 -14.66 14.59 9.31
N LEU A 8 -15.06 15.85 9.10
CA LEU A 8 -16.42 16.19 8.67
C LEU A 8 -16.77 15.50 7.35
N SER A 9 -15.84 15.51 6.38
CA SER A 9 -16.02 14.82 5.10
C SER A 9 -16.22 13.31 5.28
N LYS A 10 -15.47 12.66 6.18
CA LYS A 10 -15.64 11.24 6.50
C LYS A 10 -17.02 10.93 7.08
N ILE A 11 -17.51 11.77 7.99
CA ILE A 11 -18.84 11.61 8.59
C ILE A 11 -19.93 11.67 7.51
N HIS A 12 -19.83 12.64 6.59
CA HIS A 12 -20.79 12.74 5.48
C HIS A 12 -20.73 11.55 4.52
N ILE A 13 -19.53 11.09 4.16
CA ILE A 13 -19.36 9.88 3.33
C ILE A 13 -19.95 8.66 4.04
N ALA A 14 -19.67 8.48 5.33
CA ALA A 14 -20.18 7.37 6.11
C ALA A 14 -21.70 7.36 6.18
N ARG A 15 -22.31 8.53 6.45
CA ARG A 15 -23.76 8.71 6.41
C ARG A 15 -24.34 8.30 5.05
N GLN A 16 -23.74 8.77 3.95
CA GLN A 16 -24.20 8.45 2.60
C GLN A 16 -24.08 6.95 2.29
N GLN A 17 -22.97 6.32 2.67
CA GLN A 17 -22.73 4.89 2.42
C GLN A 17 -23.62 3.98 3.27
N LEU A 18 -24.02 4.43 4.46
CA LEU A 18 -25.00 3.75 5.31
C LEU A 18 -26.46 4.01 4.88
N GLY A 19 -26.70 4.89 3.90
CA GLY A 19 -28.05 5.25 3.47
C GLY A 19 -28.87 5.97 4.55
N LEU A 20 -28.22 6.65 5.50
CA LEU A 20 -28.92 7.35 6.58
C LEU A 20 -29.58 8.63 6.06
N GLN A 21 -30.91 8.67 6.18
CA GLN A 21 -31.72 9.86 5.91
C GLN A 21 -31.35 11.00 6.88
N ASP A 22 -31.61 12.25 6.47
CA ASP A 22 -31.11 13.44 7.17
C ASP A 22 -31.66 13.58 8.60
N ASP A 23 -32.94 13.34 8.75
CA ASP A 23 -33.72 13.25 9.97
C ASP A 23 -33.18 12.16 10.92
N VAL A 24 -32.99 10.93 10.43
CA VAL A 24 -32.41 9.83 11.23
C VAL A 24 -30.99 10.16 11.69
N TYR A 25 -30.21 10.76 10.80
CA TYR A 25 -28.84 11.18 11.10
C TYR A 25 -28.80 12.30 12.16
N ARG A 26 -29.66 13.32 12.05
CA ARG A 26 -29.76 14.39 13.06
C ARG A 26 -30.24 13.86 14.40
N GLN A 27 -31.22 12.97 14.41
CA GLN A 27 -31.68 12.32 15.64
C GLN A 27 -30.53 11.56 16.31
N LYS A 28 -29.71 10.83 15.55
CA LYS A 28 -28.54 10.12 16.08
C LYS A 28 -27.51 11.08 16.70
N LEU A 29 -27.24 12.23 16.07
CA LEU A 29 -26.37 13.26 16.65
C LEU A 29 -26.95 13.84 17.95
N GLN A 30 -28.26 14.04 18.00
CA GLN A 30 -28.96 14.52 19.19
C GLN A 30 -28.90 13.50 20.33
N VAL A 31 -29.15 12.23 20.05
CA VAL A 31 -29.14 11.14 21.06
C VAL A 31 -27.73 10.88 21.58
N MET A 32 -26.72 10.86 20.72
CA MET A 32 -25.35 10.53 21.15
C MET A 32 -24.62 11.71 21.78
N PHE A 33 -24.89 12.94 21.33
CA PHE A 33 -24.07 14.11 21.67
C PHE A 33 -24.86 15.38 22.00
N GLY A 34 -26.19 15.37 21.87
CA GLY A 34 -27.03 16.56 22.06
C GLY A 34 -26.77 17.67 21.03
N LYS A 35 -26.30 17.31 19.82
CA LYS A 35 -25.94 18.27 18.77
C LYS A 35 -26.83 18.12 17.55
N GLY A 36 -27.19 19.25 16.94
CA GLY A 36 -27.95 19.28 15.68
C GLY A 36 -27.08 19.11 14.43
N SER A 37 -25.77 19.27 14.53
CA SER A 37 -24.85 19.21 13.39
C SER A 37 -23.51 18.56 13.75
N ALA A 38 -22.93 17.83 12.79
CA ALA A 38 -21.58 17.28 12.94
C ALA A 38 -20.49 18.37 13.00
N ARG A 39 -20.80 19.61 12.57
CA ARG A 39 -19.88 20.75 12.69
C ARG A 39 -19.65 21.14 14.15
N ASP A 40 -20.59 20.83 15.03
CA ASP A 40 -20.55 21.18 16.45
C ASP A 40 -19.87 20.11 17.31
N LEU A 41 -19.43 19.01 16.68
CA LEU A 41 -18.70 17.95 17.36
C LEU A 41 -17.25 18.36 17.59
N ASN A 42 -16.72 17.94 18.74
CA ASN A 42 -15.27 17.93 18.96
C ASN A 42 -14.63 16.65 18.37
N LEU A 43 -13.30 16.59 18.38
CA LEU A 43 -12.54 15.47 17.82
C LEU A 43 -12.96 14.12 18.41
N ARG A 44 -13.07 14.02 19.75
CA ARG A 44 -13.44 12.77 20.44
C ARG A 44 -14.84 12.31 20.08
N GLN A 45 -15.82 13.23 20.06
CA GLN A 45 -17.19 12.91 19.69
C GLN A 45 -17.30 12.45 18.24
N ALA A 46 -16.54 13.08 17.35
CA ALA A 46 -16.54 12.73 15.94
C ALA A 46 -15.88 11.36 15.67
N GLU A 47 -14.83 11.00 16.42
CA GLU A 47 -14.25 9.64 16.40
C GLU A 47 -15.21 8.58 16.96
N GLN A 48 -15.94 8.92 18.03
CA GLN A 48 -16.97 8.06 18.60
C GLN A 48 -18.11 7.82 17.59
N LEU A 49 -18.55 8.86 16.87
CA LEU A 49 -19.55 8.73 15.82
C LEU A 49 -19.06 7.84 14.67
N LEU A 50 -17.81 8.00 14.23
CA LEU A 50 -17.23 7.14 13.19
C LEU A 50 -17.10 5.69 13.66
N THR A 51 -16.85 5.45 14.95
CA THR A 51 -16.85 4.09 15.54
C THR A 51 -18.24 3.47 15.51
N GLU A 52 -19.27 4.24 15.86
CA GLU A 52 -20.66 3.78 15.75
C GLU A 52 -21.05 3.48 14.30
N PHE A 53 -20.62 4.32 13.34
CA PHE A 53 -20.84 4.05 11.93
C PHE A 53 -20.19 2.74 11.48
N LYS A 54 -18.97 2.44 11.95
CA LYS A 54 -18.33 1.15 11.69
C LYS A 54 -19.15 -0.02 12.25
N ARG A 55 -19.71 0.12 13.45
CA ARG A 55 -20.60 -0.88 14.05
C ARG A 55 -21.87 -1.11 13.21
N LEU A 56 -22.39 -0.05 12.60
CA LEU A 56 -23.54 -0.12 11.68
C LEU A 56 -23.19 -0.66 10.28
N GLY A 57 -21.95 -1.09 10.05
CA GLY A 57 -21.52 -1.71 8.79
C GLY A 57 -20.76 -0.77 7.85
N TRP A 58 -20.45 0.47 8.26
CA TRP A 58 -19.63 1.36 7.44
C TRP A 58 -18.17 0.90 7.42
N GLN A 59 -17.66 0.60 6.24
CA GLN A 59 -16.25 0.27 6.05
C GLN A 59 -15.51 1.47 5.44
N PRO A 60 -14.61 2.14 6.18
CA PRO A 60 -13.88 3.30 5.65
C PRO A 60 -13.01 2.88 4.48
N GLN A 61 -13.37 3.30 3.27
CA GLN A 61 -12.55 3.08 2.08
C GLN A 61 -11.54 4.22 1.90
N PRO A 62 -10.29 3.90 1.54
CA PRO A 62 -9.34 4.91 1.11
C PRO A 62 -9.87 5.62 -0.15
N SER A 63 -9.61 6.92 -0.23
CA SER A 63 -9.99 7.75 -1.39
C SER A 63 -9.43 7.15 -2.70
N LYS A 64 -10.32 6.85 -3.66
CA LYS A 64 -9.92 6.44 -5.03
C LYS A 64 -9.02 7.49 -5.70
N ARG A 65 -9.20 8.78 -5.38
CA ARG A 65 -8.34 9.88 -5.89
C ARG A 65 -6.90 9.78 -5.38
N ALA A 66 -6.65 9.09 -4.26
CA ALA A 66 -5.30 8.95 -3.73
C ALA A 66 -4.49 7.82 -4.39
N ALA A 67 -5.14 6.91 -5.14
CA ALA A 67 -4.49 5.76 -5.77
C ALA A 67 -4.21 5.95 -7.26
N GLY A 68 -4.74 7.02 -7.87
CA GLY A 68 -4.64 7.26 -9.31
C GLY A 68 -3.36 7.97 -9.73
N LYS A 69 -3.08 7.88 -11.04
CA LYS A 69 -2.03 8.61 -11.75
C LYS A 69 -2.09 10.11 -11.40
N PRO A 70 -0.94 10.79 -11.19
CA PRO A 70 -0.90 12.21 -10.93
C PRO A 70 -1.68 13.01 -11.97
N HIS A 71 -2.46 14.00 -11.54
CA HIS A 71 -3.27 14.79 -12.46
C HIS A 71 -2.43 15.64 -13.42
N ASN A 72 -1.26 16.10 -12.96
CA ASN A 72 -0.30 16.86 -13.74
C ASN A 72 0.76 15.99 -14.43
N PHE A 73 0.49 14.70 -14.66
CA PHE A 73 1.49 13.74 -15.15
C PHE A 73 2.20 14.18 -16.43
N SER A 74 1.50 14.79 -17.37
CA SER A 74 2.08 15.29 -18.63
C SER A 74 3.13 16.39 -18.45
N GLN A 75 3.18 17.03 -17.28
CA GLN A 75 4.11 18.11 -16.95
C GLN A 75 5.25 17.63 -16.03
N LEU A 76 5.26 16.34 -15.66
CA LEU A 76 6.26 15.78 -14.77
C LEU A 76 7.52 15.34 -15.53
N PRO A 77 8.69 15.32 -14.86
CA PRO A 77 9.94 14.85 -15.45
C PRO A 77 9.85 13.41 -15.99
N ALA A 78 10.72 13.07 -16.94
CA ALA A 78 10.73 11.76 -17.62
C ALA A 78 10.88 10.59 -16.64
N GLU A 79 11.59 10.78 -15.53
CA GLU A 79 11.76 9.80 -14.46
C GLU A 79 10.42 9.34 -13.88
N VAL A 80 9.42 10.23 -13.84
CA VAL A 80 8.07 9.89 -13.37
C VAL A 80 7.34 8.94 -14.33
N GLN A 81 7.67 9.00 -15.62
CA GLN A 81 7.17 8.04 -16.61
C GLN A 81 7.81 6.67 -16.43
N VAL A 82 9.09 6.62 -16.09
CA VAL A 82 9.78 5.36 -15.76
C VAL A 82 9.21 4.76 -14.47
N ILE A 83 8.92 5.58 -13.45
CA ILE A 83 8.20 5.16 -12.24
C ILE A 83 6.84 4.54 -12.61
N GLU A 84 6.09 5.17 -13.51
CA GLU A 84 4.81 4.61 -13.99
C GLU A 84 4.98 3.23 -14.62
N ALA A 85 5.96 3.07 -15.50
CA ALA A 85 6.23 1.80 -16.18
C ALA A 85 6.57 0.69 -15.17
N GLN A 86 7.46 0.96 -14.21
CA GLN A 86 7.82 -0.01 -13.16
C GLN A 86 6.61 -0.39 -12.29
N LEU A 87 5.77 0.58 -11.93
CA LEU A 87 4.55 0.31 -11.18
C LEU A 87 3.57 -0.55 -12.00
N ALA A 88 3.39 -0.25 -13.27
CA ALA A 88 2.50 -1.00 -14.16
C ALA A 88 2.97 -2.46 -14.32
N GLU A 89 4.27 -2.67 -14.54
CA GLU A 89 4.88 -3.99 -14.66
C GLU A 89 4.67 -4.83 -13.38
N MET A 90 4.89 -4.23 -12.21
CA MET A 90 4.65 -4.87 -10.91
C MET A 90 3.17 -4.94 -10.51
N ARG A 91 2.25 -4.40 -11.32
CA ARG A 91 0.81 -4.24 -11.03
C ARG A 91 0.54 -3.52 -9.70
N LEU A 92 1.31 -2.46 -9.43
CA LEU A 92 1.22 -1.66 -8.22
C LEU A 92 0.51 -0.32 -8.48
N PRO A 93 -0.31 0.16 -7.53
CA PRO A 93 -0.93 1.48 -7.64
C PRO A 93 0.09 2.60 -7.35
N TRP A 94 -0.19 3.81 -7.84
CA TRP A 94 0.61 5.02 -7.55
C TRP A 94 0.81 5.29 -6.05
N SER A 95 -0.17 4.92 -5.24
CA SER A 95 -0.08 5.00 -3.78
C SER A 95 1.10 4.23 -3.19
N TYR A 96 1.65 3.24 -3.89
CA TYR A 96 2.86 2.52 -3.48
C TYR A 96 4.09 3.44 -3.57
N ALA A 97 4.29 4.09 -4.71
CA ALA A 97 5.38 5.05 -4.87
C ALA A 97 5.19 6.29 -3.96
N ASP A 98 3.95 6.73 -3.73
CA ASP A 98 3.66 7.79 -2.74
C ASP A 98 4.09 7.42 -1.32
N LYS A 99 3.91 6.15 -0.92
CA LYS A 99 4.39 5.67 0.38
C LYS A 99 5.92 5.69 0.47
N ILE A 100 6.62 5.34 -0.61
CA ILE A 100 8.08 5.42 -0.68
C ILE A 100 8.53 6.89 -0.56
N ALA A 101 7.92 7.80 -1.33
CA ALA A 101 8.20 9.23 -1.23
C ALA A 101 7.96 9.79 0.18
N LYS A 102 6.88 9.36 0.83
CA LYS A 102 6.58 9.75 2.22
C LYS A 102 7.62 9.21 3.19
N GLN A 103 8.06 7.96 3.04
CA GLN A 103 9.03 7.34 3.93
C GLN A 103 10.45 7.92 3.76
N MET A 104 10.88 8.17 2.52
CA MET A 104 12.24 8.64 2.24
C MET A 104 12.39 10.16 2.42
N PHE A 105 11.35 10.93 2.09
CA PHE A 105 11.45 12.39 1.99
C PHE A 105 10.36 13.16 2.76
N GLY A 106 9.43 12.47 3.43
CA GLY A 106 8.29 13.11 4.09
C GLY A 106 7.25 13.72 3.13
N VAL A 107 7.43 13.53 1.82
CA VAL A 107 6.55 14.12 0.79
C VAL A 107 5.42 13.15 0.48
N ALA A 108 4.17 13.61 0.62
CA ALA A 108 3.01 12.72 0.52
C ALA A 108 2.74 12.17 -0.89
N LYS A 109 3.28 12.80 -1.94
CA LYS A 109 3.05 12.43 -3.34
C LYS A 109 4.34 12.51 -4.15
N VAL A 110 4.60 11.49 -4.98
CA VAL A 110 5.76 11.48 -5.89
C VAL A 110 5.75 12.68 -6.82
N ALA A 111 4.56 13.06 -7.31
CA ALA A 111 4.37 14.23 -8.18
C ALA A 111 4.74 15.58 -7.55
N TRP A 112 5.00 15.63 -6.24
CA TRP A 112 5.43 16.84 -5.53
C TRP A 112 6.94 16.89 -5.29
N LEU A 113 7.68 15.86 -5.70
CA LEU A 113 9.14 15.85 -5.63
C LEU A 113 9.68 16.86 -6.64
N LYS A 114 10.58 17.72 -6.16
CA LYS A 114 11.16 18.81 -6.97
C LYS A 114 12.59 18.54 -7.39
N LYS A 115 13.31 17.69 -6.65
CA LYS A 115 14.73 17.42 -6.88
C LYS A 115 14.88 16.14 -7.72
N PRO A 116 15.69 16.15 -8.81
CA PRO A 116 15.95 14.96 -9.60
C PRO A 116 16.47 13.77 -8.76
N ASP A 117 17.37 14.02 -7.82
CA ASP A 117 17.93 12.99 -6.93
C ASP A 117 16.86 12.23 -6.14
N GLN A 118 15.76 12.91 -5.79
CA GLN A 118 14.65 12.25 -5.10
C GLN A 118 13.95 11.26 -6.02
N LEU A 119 13.74 11.62 -7.29
CA LEU A 119 13.12 10.74 -8.28
C LEU A 119 14.02 9.54 -8.58
N THR A 120 15.33 9.77 -8.77
CA THR A 120 16.32 8.70 -8.96
C THR A 120 16.33 7.72 -7.78
N ALA A 121 16.21 8.22 -6.55
CA ALA A 121 16.13 7.38 -5.37
C ALA A 121 14.82 6.58 -5.29
N ILE A 122 13.68 7.13 -5.74
CA ILE A 122 12.42 6.35 -5.89
C ILE A 122 12.59 5.26 -6.95
N LEU A 123 13.18 5.57 -8.10
CA LEU A 123 13.47 4.61 -9.16
C LEU A 123 14.34 3.45 -8.65
N ALA A 124 15.42 3.77 -7.93
CA ALA A 124 16.29 2.76 -7.33
C ALA A 124 15.52 1.88 -6.33
N ALA A 125 14.67 2.47 -5.48
CA ALA A 125 13.86 1.70 -4.53
C ALA A 125 12.85 0.78 -5.23
N LEU A 126 12.22 1.24 -6.31
CA LEU A 126 11.30 0.43 -7.12
C LEU A 126 12.04 -0.69 -7.87
N HIS A 127 13.23 -0.41 -8.39
CA HIS A 127 14.08 -1.42 -9.01
C HIS A 127 14.45 -2.53 -8.01
N VAL A 128 14.81 -2.19 -6.78
CA VAL A 128 15.06 -3.19 -5.72
C VAL A 128 13.80 -4.00 -5.39
N GLU A 129 12.61 -3.38 -5.39
CA GLU A 129 11.35 -4.11 -5.21
C GLU A 129 11.04 -5.06 -6.37
N GLN A 130 11.29 -4.63 -7.61
CA GLN A 130 11.15 -5.45 -8.81
C GLN A 130 12.10 -6.66 -8.77
N GLU A 131 13.37 -6.44 -8.45
CA GLU A 131 14.38 -7.49 -8.32
C GLU A 131 13.99 -8.54 -7.27
N LYS A 132 13.52 -8.11 -6.10
CA LYS A 132 13.02 -9.05 -5.06
C LYS A 132 11.85 -9.90 -5.55
N ARG A 133 10.91 -9.31 -6.29
CA ARG A 133 9.76 -10.03 -6.83
C ARG A 133 10.16 -11.04 -7.88
N TYR A 134 11.08 -10.64 -8.76
CA TYR A 134 11.66 -11.54 -9.76
C TYR A 134 12.36 -12.73 -9.10
N LEU A 135 13.27 -12.46 -8.14
CA LEU A 135 13.99 -13.53 -7.44
C LEU A 135 13.05 -14.46 -6.68
N LEU A 136 12.00 -13.93 -6.04
CA LEU A 136 11.01 -14.77 -5.37
C LEU A 136 10.26 -15.67 -6.36
N ALA A 137 9.81 -15.12 -7.49
CA ALA A 137 9.16 -15.90 -8.54
C ALA A 137 10.10 -16.97 -9.12
N GLU A 138 11.39 -16.67 -9.23
CA GLU A 138 12.41 -17.61 -9.68
C GLU A 138 12.64 -18.74 -8.67
N VAL A 139 12.69 -18.42 -7.36
CA VAL A 139 12.70 -19.44 -6.30
C VAL A 139 11.48 -20.36 -6.44
N ASP A 140 10.28 -19.80 -6.59
CA ASP A 140 9.05 -20.59 -6.74
C ASP A 140 9.12 -21.51 -7.97
N ARG A 141 9.63 -20.99 -9.10
CA ARG A 141 9.84 -21.75 -10.34
C ARG A 141 10.82 -22.90 -10.16
N LEU A 142 11.94 -22.66 -9.47
CA LEU A 142 12.97 -23.68 -9.20
C LEU A 142 12.46 -24.75 -8.25
N CYS A 143 11.73 -24.36 -7.19
CA CYS A 143 11.06 -25.27 -6.28
C CYS A 143 10.10 -26.20 -7.05
N GLN A 144 9.25 -25.63 -7.91
CA GLN A 144 8.35 -26.40 -8.76
C GLN A 144 9.10 -27.38 -9.67
N GLY A 145 10.20 -26.94 -10.29
CA GLY A 145 11.03 -27.80 -11.15
C GLY A 145 11.74 -28.94 -10.40
N LEU A 146 12.04 -28.75 -9.12
CA LEU A 146 12.60 -29.78 -8.24
C LEU A 146 11.54 -30.73 -7.66
N GLY A 147 10.26 -30.34 -7.72
CA GLY A 147 9.14 -31.07 -7.13
C GLY A 147 9.00 -30.82 -5.62
N ILE A 148 9.50 -29.68 -5.13
CA ILE A 148 9.37 -29.24 -3.74
C ILE A 148 8.37 -28.07 -3.67
N GLU A 149 7.60 -28.00 -2.59
CA GLU A 149 6.62 -26.91 -2.38
C GLU A 149 7.31 -25.64 -1.89
N HIS A 150 8.38 -25.80 -1.10
CA HIS A 150 9.07 -24.72 -0.42
C HIS A 150 10.59 -24.93 -0.46
N PRO A 151 11.39 -23.85 -0.52
CA PRO A 151 12.85 -23.96 -0.56
C PRO A 151 13.42 -24.67 0.68
N GLU A 152 12.74 -24.59 1.83
CA GLU A 152 13.14 -25.28 3.06
C GLU A 152 13.16 -26.81 2.95
N GLN A 153 12.55 -27.40 1.92
CA GLN A 153 12.58 -28.84 1.66
C GLN A 153 13.84 -29.28 0.88
N ALA A 154 14.62 -28.35 0.34
CA ALA A 154 15.89 -28.67 -0.30
C ALA A 154 16.99 -28.87 0.77
N ALA A 155 17.87 -29.85 0.53
CA ALA A 155 18.98 -30.14 1.44
C ALA A 155 19.87 -28.91 1.64
N GLY A 156 20.15 -28.57 2.90
CA GLY A 156 20.96 -27.41 3.29
C GLY A 156 20.19 -26.10 3.44
N LEU A 157 18.87 -26.10 3.21
CA LEU A 157 17.99 -24.93 3.38
C LEU A 157 16.93 -25.12 4.47
N GLU A 158 17.10 -26.09 5.36
CA GLU A 158 16.10 -26.49 6.37
C GLU A 158 15.75 -25.35 7.36
N GLN A 159 16.65 -24.39 7.54
CA GLN A 159 16.48 -23.27 8.47
C GLN A 159 16.71 -21.92 7.80
N LEU A 160 15.65 -21.36 7.21
CA LEU A 160 15.69 -20.01 6.64
C LEU A 160 15.34 -18.92 7.67
N PRO A 161 15.99 -17.74 7.61
CA PRO A 161 15.65 -16.62 8.47
C PRO A 161 14.20 -16.14 8.32
N LYS A 162 13.61 -15.64 9.41
CA LYS A 162 12.25 -15.09 9.38
C LYS A 162 12.15 -13.93 8.37
N GLY A 163 11.15 -14.01 7.50
CA GLY A 163 10.90 -12.96 6.50
C GLY A 163 11.88 -12.97 5.31
N TRP A 164 12.60 -14.07 5.08
CA TRP A 164 13.53 -14.22 3.95
C TRP A 164 12.94 -13.81 2.60
N ARG A 165 11.63 -14.02 2.39
CA ARG A 165 10.88 -13.64 1.17
C ARG A 165 10.97 -12.15 0.80
N ARG A 166 11.41 -11.28 1.73
CA ARG A 166 11.61 -9.85 1.49
C ARG A 166 13.07 -9.42 1.52
N GLN A 167 14.00 -10.34 1.78
CA GLN A 167 15.42 -10.08 1.93
C GLN A 167 16.14 -10.42 0.63
N ARG A 168 16.48 -9.39 -0.15
CA ARG A 168 17.16 -9.55 -1.44
C ARG A 168 18.40 -10.46 -1.39
N PRO A 169 19.33 -10.34 -0.42
CA PRO A 169 20.51 -11.20 -0.40
C PRO A 169 20.18 -12.69 -0.23
N ILE A 170 19.21 -13.00 0.62
CA ILE A 170 18.78 -14.38 0.84
C ILE A 170 18.12 -14.94 -0.42
N LEU A 171 17.25 -14.16 -1.07
CA LEU A 171 16.62 -14.57 -2.32
C LEU A 171 17.65 -14.90 -3.41
N LYS A 172 18.75 -14.12 -3.52
CA LYS A 172 19.85 -14.43 -4.45
C LYS A 172 20.52 -15.76 -4.12
N ALA A 173 20.92 -15.95 -2.85
CA ALA A 173 21.55 -17.19 -2.39
C ALA A 173 20.63 -18.42 -2.60
N LEU A 174 19.32 -18.26 -2.42
CA LEU A 174 18.34 -19.32 -2.68
C LEU A 174 18.28 -19.69 -4.16
N VAL A 175 18.20 -18.71 -5.07
CA VAL A 175 18.21 -18.97 -6.51
C VAL A 175 19.47 -19.73 -6.91
N GLU A 176 20.65 -19.27 -6.47
CA GLU A 176 21.93 -19.94 -6.77
C GLU A 176 21.95 -21.39 -6.26
N THR A 177 21.52 -21.60 -5.01
CA THR A 177 21.52 -22.93 -4.36
C THR A 177 20.53 -23.89 -5.04
N LEU A 178 19.30 -23.45 -5.27
CA LEU A 178 18.26 -24.27 -5.91
C LEU A 178 18.60 -24.58 -7.37
N GLN A 179 19.25 -23.63 -8.07
CA GLN A 179 19.69 -23.85 -9.43
C GLN A 179 20.81 -24.90 -9.51
N ALA A 180 21.79 -24.84 -8.59
CA ALA A 180 22.81 -25.88 -8.48
C ALA A 180 22.22 -27.27 -8.17
N ALA A 181 21.19 -27.34 -7.31
CA ALA A 181 20.47 -28.58 -7.03
C ALA A 181 19.70 -29.09 -8.26
N ALA A 182 19.04 -28.20 -9.01
CA ALA A 182 18.32 -28.53 -10.23
C ALA A 182 19.25 -29.06 -11.33
N ASP A 183 20.42 -28.46 -11.50
CA ASP A 183 21.42 -28.89 -12.47
C ASP A 183 22.03 -30.25 -12.10
N SER A 184 22.24 -30.50 -10.81
CA SER A 184 22.73 -31.79 -10.32
C SER A 184 21.73 -32.93 -10.56
N LYS A 185 20.42 -32.65 -10.45
CA LYS A 185 19.35 -33.64 -10.71
C LYS A 185 19.19 -33.99 -12.20
N ARG A 186 19.70 -33.15 -13.10
CA ARG A 186 19.62 -33.33 -14.56
C ARG A 186 20.79 -34.10 -15.16
N ARG A 187 21.90 -34.24 -14.42
CA ARG A 187 23.07 -35.04 -14.80
C ARG A 187 22.86 -36.49 -14.40
#